data_AF-A0A6P8ZXM9-F1
#
_entry.id   AF-A0A6P8ZXM9-F1
#
_cell.length_a   1.000
_cell.length_b   1.000
_cell.length_c   1.000
_cell.angle_alpha   90.00
_cell.angle_beta   90.00
_cell.angle_gamma   90.00
#
_symmetry.space_group_name_H-M   'P 1'
#
loop_
_entity.id
_entity.type
_entity.pdbx_description
1 polymer ?
#
loop_
_entity_poly.entity_id
_entity_poly.type
_entity_poly.pdbx_seq_one_letter_code
_entity_poly.pdbx_strand_id
1 'polypeptide(L)'
;MANVRTNRIMKDLQEFMNTSLDSGVLLTDYDEVELKHFTVSVAGPVGSPYETGTFDVKIMLPMSFPFRGPKAKFVTQVWHPNVGAATGNVCVDILTNWRAGTRLAQLAEVVQGLLSLPNPTSPLNSDASVELEENPREFERTATMWTCVFAGGSKPRPDELQVKVLSVQEQLQCSEEQAVKKLSFARWNGPVNPHV
;
A
#
# COMPACT_ATOMS: atom_id res chain seq x y z
N MET A 1 -1.50 37.25 9.12
CA MET A 1 -1.78 36.05 9.96
C MET A 1 -1.03 34.90 9.33
N ALA A 2 -0.07 34.29 10.03
CA ALA A 2 0.55 33.06 9.55
C ALA A 2 -0.56 32.01 9.39
N ASN A 3 -0.62 31.39 8.20
CA ASN A 3 -1.69 30.47 7.85
C ASN A 3 -1.64 29.25 8.79
N VAL A 4 -2.65 29.08 9.66
CA VAL A 4 -2.75 27.99 10.64
C VAL A 4 -2.54 26.62 9.97
N ARG A 5 -3.01 26.46 8.73
CA ARG A 5 -2.76 25.28 7.90
C ARG A 5 -1.28 25.09 7.63
N THR A 6 -0.60 26.11 7.10
CA THR A 6 0.83 26.06 6.77
C THR A 6 1.66 25.72 8.00
N ASN A 7 1.44 26.41 9.13
CA ASN A 7 2.17 26.15 10.36
C ASN A 7 1.97 24.70 10.85
N ARG A 8 0.74 24.18 10.74
CA ARG A 8 0.47 22.78 11.11
C ARG A 8 1.20 21.81 10.19
N ILE A 9 1.12 22.01 8.87
CA ILE A 9 1.77 21.11 7.89
C ILE A 9 3.28 21.13 8.08
N MET A 10 3.91 22.30 8.20
CA MET A 10 5.36 22.39 8.39
C MET A 10 5.82 21.71 9.67
N LYS A 11 5.05 21.82 10.76
CA LYS A 11 5.34 21.10 12.00
C LYS A 11 5.25 19.58 11.82
N ASP A 12 4.22 19.10 11.14
CA ASP A 12 4.05 17.66 10.88
C ASP A 12 5.14 17.14 9.91
N LEU A 13 5.55 17.91 8.90
CA LEU A 13 6.67 17.57 8.01
C LEU A 13 8.01 17.53 8.76
N GLN A 14 8.25 18.49 9.67
CA GLN A 14 9.43 18.48 10.54
C GLN A 14 9.47 17.25 11.43
N GLU A 15 8.32 16.78 11.91
CA GLU A 15 8.25 15.53 12.67
C GLU A 15 8.76 14.37 11.82
N PHE A 16 8.29 14.20 10.58
CA PHE A 16 8.80 13.16 9.68
C PHE A 16 10.29 13.27 9.38
N MET A 17 10.81 14.49 9.18
CA MET A 17 12.24 14.71 8.93
C MET A 17 13.11 14.35 10.15
N ASN A 18 12.55 14.45 11.36
CA ASN A 18 13.23 14.11 12.60
C ASN A 18 13.01 12.65 13.02
N THR A 19 12.13 11.93 12.36
CA THR A 19 11.88 10.51 12.64
C THR A 19 13.06 9.67 12.15
N SER A 20 13.55 8.77 13.01
CA SER A 20 14.59 7.81 12.64
C SER A 20 14.10 6.83 11.57
N LEU A 21 15.02 6.38 10.72
CA LEU A 21 14.78 5.30 9.74
C LEU A 21 14.17 4.04 10.40
N ASP A 22 14.48 3.80 11.67
CA ASP A 22 13.98 2.68 12.47
C ASP A 22 12.44 2.64 12.63
N SER A 23 11.75 3.76 12.38
CA SER A 23 10.28 3.78 12.37
C SER A 23 9.67 3.01 11.18
N GLY A 24 10.47 2.75 10.14
CA GLY A 24 9.99 2.19 8.89
C GLY A 24 9.10 3.14 8.09
N VAL A 25 9.05 4.43 8.42
CA VAL A 25 8.35 5.46 7.64
C VAL A 25 9.32 6.62 7.36
N LEU A 26 9.44 7.00 6.10
CA LEU A 26 10.33 8.07 5.65
C LEU A 26 9.60 9.06 4.75
N LEU A 27 9.72 10.36 5.00
CA LEU A 27 9.28 11.39 4.06
C LEU A 27 10.23 11.43 2.87
N THR A 28 9.70 11.23 1.66
CA THR A 28 10.50 11.18 0.42
C THR A 28 10.26 12.33 -0.53
N ASP A 29 9.07 12.93 -0.48
CA ASP A 29 8.71 14.08 -1.33
C ASP A 29 7.61 14.92 -0.67
N TYR A 30 7.59 16.22 -0.92
CA TYR A 30 6.47 17.10 -0.52
C TYR A 30 6.34 18.31 -1.44
N ASP A 31 5.11 18.80 -1.58
CA ASP A 31 4.80 20.01 -2.36
C ASP A 31 5.23 21.26 -1.57
N GLU A 32 6.40 21.80 -1.90
CA GLU A 32 6.99 22.96 -1.21
C GLU A 32 6.22 24.28 -1.44
N VAL A 33 5.38 24.34 -2.48
CA VAL A 33 4.73 25.58 -2.92
C VAL A 33 3.33 25.69 -2.33
N GLU A 34 2.46 24.71 -2.56
CA GLU A 34 1.06 24.76 -2.14
C GLU A 34 0.77 23.89 -0.91
N LEU A 35 1.73 23.04 -0.52
CA LEU A 35 1.61 22.08 0.57
C LEU A 35 0.33 21.24 0.43
N LYS A 36 -0.02 20.83 -0.79
CA LYS A 36 -1.24 20.04 -1.07
C LYS A 36 -1.02 18.56 -0.88
N HIS A 37 0.22 18.08 -0.91
CA HIS A 37 0.51 16.67 -0.69
C HIS A 37 1.96 16.44 -0.27
N PHE A 38 2.21 15.25 0.23
CA PHE A 38 3.54 14.69 0.43
C PHE A 38 3.49 13.18 0.22
N THR A 39 4.65 12.57 0.04
CA THR A 39 4.82 11.13 -0.13
C THR A 39 5.71 10.61 0.98
N VAL A 40 5.28 9.52 1.61
CA VAL A 40 6.10 8.77 2.55
C VAL A 40 6.38 7.38 1.98
N SER A 41 7.59 6.89 2.12
CA SER A 41 7.92 5.49 1.91
C SER A 41 7.71 4.72 3.21
N VAL A 42 6.98 3.63 3.13
CA VAL A 42 6.62 2.77 4.26
C VAL A 42 7.28 1.40 4.05
N ALA A 43 8.10 0.99 5.01
CA ALA A 43 8.69 -0.34 5.04
C ALA A 43 7.61 -1.37 5.42
N GLY A 44 7.58 -2.46 4.66
CA GLY A 44 6.72 -3.60 4.94
C GLY A 44 7.04 -4.24 6.29
N PRO A 45 6.04 -4.49 7.16
CA PRO A 45 6.27 -5.01 8.50
C PRO A 45 6.90 -6.41 8.50
N VAL A 46 7.79 -6.66 9.45
CA VAL A 46 8.41 -7.98 9.68
C VAL A 46 7.35 -9.03 10.01
N GLY A 47 7.48 -10.23 9.44
CA GLY A 47 6.52 -11.32 9.63
C GLY A 47 5.24 -11.20 8.80
N SER A 48 5.09 -10.14 7.99
CA SER A 48 3.98 -9.98 7.05
C SER A 48 4.39 -10.40 5.62
N PRO A 49 3.44 -10.67 4.70
CA PRO A 49 3.77 -10.88 3.28
C PRO A 49 4.39 -9.65 2.61
N TYR A 50 4.34 -8.48 3.27
CA TYR A 50 4.87 -7.22 2.79
C TYR A 50 6.32 -6.96 3.21
N GLU A 51 6.84 -7.74 4.17
CA GLU A 51 8.20 -7.61 4.69
C GLU A 51 9.25 -7.51 3.57
N THR A 52 10.29 -6.71 3.79
CA THR A 52 11.35 -6.34 2.84
C THR A 52 10.90 -5.47 1.66
N GLY A 53 9.60 -5.30 1.44
CA GLY A 53 9.06 -4.35 0.47
C GLY A 53 9.07 -2.91 0.98
N THR A 54 9.14 -1.96 0.06
CA THR A 54 8.98 -0.51 0.33
C THR A 54 7.80 0.03 -0.46
N PHE A 55 6.88 0.69 0.24
CA PHE A 55 5.61 1.15 -0.31
C PHE A 55 5.50 2.67 -0.22
N ASP A 56 5.46 3.33 -1.37
CA ASP A 56 5.22 4.77 -1.42
C ASP A 56 3.73 5.06 -1.24
N VAL A 57 3.43 5.94 -0.28
CA VAL A 57 2.08 6.37 0.07
C VAL A 57 2.00 7.88 -0.09
N LYS A 58 1.18 8.33 -1.02
CA LYS A 58 0.86 9.74 -1.24
C LYS A 58 -0.26 10.17 -0.30
N ILE A 59 0.03 11.18 0.53
CA ILE A 59 -0.92 11.83 1.43
C ILE A 59 -1.34 13.17 0.84
N MET A 60 -2.64 13.34 0.62
CA MET A 60 -3.24 14.54 0.02
C MET A 60 -3.96 15.34 1.09
N LEU A 61 -3.61 16.63 1.21
CA LEU A 61 -4.08 17.55 2.23
C LEU A 61 -5.14 18.49 1.65
N PRO A 62 -6.38 18.49 2.17
CA PRO A 62 -7.38 19.44 1.71
C PRO A 62 -7.01 20.89 2.11
N MET A 63 -7.62 21.85 1.44
CA MET A 63 -7.49 23.28 1.81
C MET A 63 -8.00 23.59 3.22
N SER A 64 -8.90 22.75 3.76
CA SER A 64 -9.45 22.85 5.11
C SER A 64 -8.67 22.07 6.17
N PHE A 65 -7.51 21.50 5.81
CA PHE A 65 -6.63 20.87 6.79
C PHE A 65 -6.16 21.89 7.86
N PRO A 66 -6.11 21.53 9.16
CA PRO A 66 -6.33 20.21 9.74
C PRO A 66 -7.78 19.88 10.15
N PHE A 67 -8.74 20.77 9.90
CA PHE A 67 -10.14 20.54 10.30
C PHE A 67 -10.84 19.45 9.49
N ARG A 68 -10.44 19.27 8.22
CA ARG A 68 -10.76 18.07 7.44
C ARG A 68 -9.51 17.21 7.28
N GLY A 69 -9.71 15.90 7.41
CA GLY A 69 -8.65 14.91 7.31
C GLY A 69 -8.03 14.80 5.91
N PRO A 70 -6.82 14.27 5.83
CA PRO A 70 -6.17 13.99 4.57
C PRO A 70 -6.83 12.80 3.85
N LYS A 71 -6.39 12.54 2.62
CA LYS A 71 -6.61 11.27 1.92
C LYS A 71 -5.28 10.57 1.75
N ALA A 72 -5.25 9.25 1.78
CA ALA A 72 -4.06 8.45 1.53
C ALA A 72 -4.26 7.53 0.32
N LYS A 73 -3.20 7.38 -0.48
CA LYS A 73 -3.16 6.48 -1.62
C LYS A 73 -1.79 5.82 -1.73
N PHE A 74 -1.76 4.50 -1.80
CA PHE A 74 -0.59 3.76 -2.22
C PHE A 74 -0.28 4.09 -3.69
N VAL A 75 0.93 4.58 -3.93
CA VAL A 75 1.52 4.75 -5.27
C VAL A 75 2.11 3.41 -5.70
N THR A 76 2.85 2.75 -4.81
CA THR A 76 3.28 1.36 -4.99
C THR A 76 2.07 0.43 -4.99
N GLN A 77 1.95 -0.42 -6.00
CA GLN A 77 0.84 -1.38 -6.08
C GLN A 77 0.94 -2.41 -4.94
N VAL A 78 -0.20 -2.73 -4.32
CA VAL A 78 -0.25 -3.64 -3.17
C VAL A 78 -1.52 -4.49 -3.21
N TRP A 79 -1.38 -5.79 -2.92
CA TRP A 79 -2.51 -6.69 -2.72
C TRP A 79 -2.90 -6.66 -1.25
N HIS A 80 -3.96 -5.93 -0.90
CA HIS A 80 -4.38 -5.73 0.48
C HIS A 80 -5.90 -5.47 0.56
N PRO A 81 -6.65 -6.02 1.53
CA PRO A 81 -8.10 -5.87 1.62
C PRO A 81 -8.57 -4.41 1.69
N ASN A 82 -7.87 -3.55 2.45
CA ASN A 82 -8.24 -2.15 2.66
C ASN A 82 -7.62 -1.16 1.66
N VAL A 83 -6.98 -1.64 0.60
CA VAL A 83 -6.39 -0.80 -0.46
C VAL A 83 -7.07 -1.12 -1.78
N GLY A 84 -7.63 -0.11 -2.46
CA GLY A 84 -8.27 -0.31 -3.74
C GLY A 84 -7.26 -0.74 -4.80
N ALA A 85 -7.35 -1.96 -5.32
CA ALA A 85 -6.28 -2.54 -6.14
C ALA A 85 -5.96 -1.79 -7.45
N ALA A 86 -6.93 -1.12 -8.06
CA ALA A 86 -6.69 -0.26 -9.23
C ALA A 86 -6.36 1.19 -8.86
N THR A 87 -6.91 1.68 -7.75
CA THR A 87 -6.85 3.11 -7.40
C THR A 87 -5.75 3.45 -6.42
N GLY A 88 -5.25 2.48 -5.65
CA GLY A 88 -4.35 2.66 -4.51
C GLY A 88 -5.00 3.33 -3.30
N ASN A 89 -6.28 3.71 -3.36
CA ASN A 89 -6.93 4.43 -2.27
C ASN A 89 -6.96 3.58 -0.99
N VAL A 90 -6.76 4.23 0.15
CA VAL A 90 -6.77 3.57 1.47
C VAL A 90 -8.07 3.89 2.20
N CYS A 91 -8.69 2.87 2.80
CA CYS A 91 -9.77 3.04 3.77
C CYS A 91 -9.31 2.58 5.15
N VAL A 92 -9.12 3.51 6.08
CA VAL A 92 -8.80 3.21 7.48
C VAL A 92 -9.49 4.20 8.43
N ASP A 93 -9.74 3.76 9.66
CA ASP A 93 -10.54 4.51 10.62
C ASP A 93 -9.98 5.88 10.97
N ILE A 94 -8.65 6.04 10.96
CA ILE A 94 -8.01 7.33 11.21
C ILE A 94 -8.31 8.37 10.11
N LEU A 95 -8.58 7.93 8.88
CA LEU A 95 -8.96 8.81 7.77
C LEU A 95 -10.46 9.17 7.84
N THR A 96 -11.31 8.25 8.28
CA THR A 96 -12.76 8.48 8.39
C THR A 96 -13.13 9.26 9.66
N ASN A 97 -12.44 9.01 10.77
CA ASN A 97 -12.65 9.64 12.08
C ASN A 97 -11.54 10.65 12.42
N TRP A 98 -11.10 11.41 11.43
CA TRP A 98 -10.01 12.38 11.59
C TRP A 98 -10.33 13.45 12.64
N ARG A 99 -9.35 13.78 13.48
CA ARG A 99 -9.41 14.88 14.45
C ARG A 99 -8.30 15.87 14.13
N ALA A 100 -8.57 17.17 14.28
CA ALA A 100 -7.57 18.21 13.97
C ALA A 100 -6.27 18.13 14.80
N GLY A 101 -6.30 17.44 15.95
CA GLY A 101 -5.12 17.16 16.76
C GLY A 101 -4.27 15.98 16.28
N THR A 102 -4.81 15.09 15.44
CA THR A 102 -4.14 13.89 14.93
C THR A 102 -2.91 14.27 14.11
N ARG A 103 -1.77 13.64 14.41
CA ARG A 103 -0.49 13.88 13.72
C ARG A 103 -0.47 13.14 12.39
N LEU A 104 0.17 13.72 11.37
CA LEU A 104 0.38 13.01 10.10
C LEU A 104 1.32 11.81 10.27
N ALA A 105 2.30 11.87 11.19
CA ALA A 105 3.13 10.72 11.56
C ALA A 105 2.28 9.54 12.06
N GLN A 106 1.32 9.80 12.95
CA GLN A 106 0.38 8.79 13.44
C GLN A 106 -0.47 8.17 12.31
N LEU A 107 -0.87 8.96 11.30
CA LEU A 107 -1.53 8.42 10.12
C LEU A 107 -0.61 7.44 9.37
N ALA A 108 0.65 7.79 9.15
CA ALA A 108 1.60 6.92 8.46
C ALA A 108 1.90 5.64 9.25
N GLU A 109 2.05 5.73 10.57
CA GLU A 109 2.16 4.57 11.47
C GLU A 109 0.94 3.63 11.35
N VAL A 110 -0.27 4.19 11.30
CA VAL A 110 -1.50 3.38 11.11
C VAL A 110 -1.54 2.74 9.72
N VAL A 111 -1.10 3.45 8.67
CA VAL A 111 -1.02 2.87 7.31
C VAL A 111 0.01 1.74 7.26
N GLN A 112 1.14 1.86 7.95
CA GLN A 112 2.10 0.77 8.09
C GLN A 112 1.53 -0.41 8.88
N GLY A 113 0.89 -0.14 10.02
CA GLY A 113 0.26 -1.17 10.86
C GLY A 113 -0.86 -1.91 10.13
N LEU A 114 -1.56 -1.24 9.23
CA LEU A 114 -2.60 -1.85 8.38
C LEU A 114 -2.05 -3.02 7.56
N LEU A 115 -0.82 -2.92 7.05
CA LEU A 115 -0.16 -4.01 6.32
C LEU A 115 0.03 -5.26 7.18
N SER A 116 0.11 -5.14 8.51
CA SER A 116 0.15 -6.31 9.40
C SER A 116 -1.23 -6.81 9.78
N LEU A 117 -2.15 -5.87 10.03
CA LEU A 117 -3.47 -6.14 10.58
C LEU A 117 -4.54 -5.47 9.71
N PRO A 118 -5.00 -6.16 8.65
CA PRO A 118 -6.09 -5.67 7.83
C PRO A 118 -7.35 -5.41 8.66
N ASN A 119 -8.08 -4.34 8.32
CA ASN A 119 -9.36 -4.04 8.95
C ASN A 119 -10.50 -4.80 8.21
N PRO A 120 -11.18 -5.77 8.86
CA PRO A 120 -12.21 -6.57 8.19
C PRO A 120 -13.51 -5.79 7.89
N THR A 121 -13.74 -4.63 8.50
CA THR A 121 -15.07 -3.98 8.45
C THR A 121 -15.32 -3.17 7.19
N SER A 122 -14.30 -2.86 6.38
CA SER A 122 -14.43 -2.00 5.19
C SER A 122 -13.36 -2.29 4.14
N PRO A 123 -13.45 -3.44 3.44
CA PRO A 123 -12.53 -3.76 2.35
C PRO A 123 -12.80 -2.86 1.13
N LEU A 124 -11.71 -2.39 0.50
CA LEU A 124 -11.72 -1.74 -0.81
C LEU A 124 -11.34 -2.69 -1.95
N ASN A 125 -10.69 -3.80 -1.63
CA ASN A 125 -10.40 -4.90 -2.54
C ASN A 125 -11.13 -6.15 -2.04
N SER A 126 -12.27 -6.45 -2.66
CA SER A 126 -13.09 -7.61 -2.32
C SER A 126 -12.36 -8.92 -2.58
N ASP A 127 -11.56 -9.01 -3.65
CA ASP A 127 -10.83 -10.25 -3.98
C ASP A 127 -9.79 -10.57 -2.91
N ALA A 128 -8.98 -9.59 -2.51
CA ALA A 128 -8.01 -9.76 -1.43
C ALA A 128 -8.69 -10.05 -0.08
N SER A 129 -9.85 -9.45 0.18
CA SER A 129 -10.61 -9.70 1.41
C SER A 129 -11.14 -11.14 1.47
N VAL A 130 -11.76 -11.61 0.39
CA VAL A 130 -12.29 -12.98 0.28
C VAL A 130 -11.15 -13.99 0.31
N GLU A 131 -10.05 -13.73 -0.39
CA GLU A 131 -8.87 -14.61 -0.37
C GLU A 131 -8.27 -14.71 1.03
N LEU A 132 -8.14 -13.60 1.77
CA LEU A 132 -7.65 -13.62 3.15
C LEU A 132 -8.57 -14.43 4.08
N GLU A 133 -9.89 -14.35 3.89
CA GLU A 133 -10.87 -15.05 4.73
C GLU A 133 -10.95 -16.55 4.38
N GLU A 134 -11.10 -16.88 3.10
CA GLU A 134 -11.32 -18.25 2.63
C GLU A 134 -10.03 -19.05 2.51
N ASN A 135 -8.92 -18.41 2.14
CA ASN A 135 -7.63 -19.07 1.93
C ASN A 135 -6.44 -18.17 2.31
N PRO A 136 -6.18 -17.98 3.62
CA PRO A 136 -5.11 -17.11 4.10
C PRO A 136 -3.72 -17.44 3.52
N ARG A 137 -3.46 -18.71 3.20
CA ARG A 137 -2.19 -19.14 2.58
C ARG A 137 -2.05 -18.63 1.16
N GLU A 138 -3.11 -18.69 0.37
CA GLU A 138 -3.07 -18.14 -1.00
C GLU A 138 -2.98 -16.62 -0.95
N PHE A 139 -3.67 -15.96 -0.02
CA PHE A 139 -3.51 -14.53 0.21
C PHE A 139 -2.05 -14.16 0.50
N GLU A 140 -1.40 -14.88 1.42
CA GLU A 140 0.01 -14.64 1.77
C GLU A 140 0.92 -14.80 0.55
N ARG A 141 0.69 -15.83 -0.29
CA ARG A 141 1.45 -16.05 -1.52
C ARG A 141 1.21 -14.94 -2.55
N THR A 142 -0.04 -14.56 -2.78
CA THR A 142 -0.42 -13.48 -3.70
C THR A 142 0.19 -12.15 -3.24
N ALA A 143 0.03 -11.79 -1.96
CA ALA A 143 0.58 -10.57 -1.39
C ALA A 143 2.12 -10.55 -1.39
N THR A 144 2.77 -11.68 -1.14
CA THR A 144 4.24 -11.80 -1.26
C THR A 144 4.68 -11.59 -2.71
N MET A 145 3.99 -12.20 -3.68
CA MET A 145 4.29 -12.02 -5.09
C MET A 145 4.14 -10.56 -5.54
N TRP A 146 3.06 -9.89 -5.12
CA TRP A 146 2.88 -8.46 -5.38
C TRP A 146 3.99 -7.61 -4.74
N THR A 147 4.37 -7.92 -3.50
CA THR A 147 5.45 -7.21 -2.80
C THR A 147 6.78 -7.34 -3.55
N CYS A 148 7.11 -8.54 -4.04
CA CYS A 148 8.35 -8.76 -4.80
C CYS A 148 8.37 -8.04 -6.15
N VAL A 149 7.21 -7.94 -6.81
CA VAL A 149 7.11 -7.37 -8.17
C VAL A 149 6.98 -5.86 -8.14
N PHE A 150 6.19 -5.31 -7.21
CA PHE A 150 5.85 -3.89 -7.19
C PHE A 150 6.59 -3.08 -6.14
N ALA A 151 6.99 -3.70 -5.03
CA ALA A 151 7.58 -3.01 -3.87
C ALA A 151 9.06 -3.37 -3.65
N GLY A 152 9.68 -4.08 -4.59
CA GLY A 152 11.09 -4.50 -4.50
C GLY A 152 11.38 -5.48 -3.37
N GLY A 153 10.37 -6.19 -2.87
CA GLY A 153 10.54 -7.21 -1.83
C GLY A 153 11.54 -8.30 -2.25
N SER A 154 12.35 -8.72 -1.29
CA SER A 154 13.39 -9.75 -1.46
C SER A 154 13.03 -11.10 -0.85
N LYS A 155 11.81 -11.24 -0.31
CA LYS A 155 11.28 -12.54 0.11
C LYS A 155 11.30 -13.53 -1.06
N PRO A 156 11.57 -14.83 -0.82
CA PRO A 156 11.47 -15.85 -1.86
C PRO A 156 10.08 -15.81 -2.51
N ARG A 157 10.07 -15.71 -3.84
CA ARG A 157 8.83 -15.73 -4.62
C ARG A 157 8.23 -17.14 -4.57
N PRO A 158 6.90 -17.30 -4.53
CA PRO A 158 6.28 -18.62 -4.61
C PRO A 158 6.51 -19.24 -6.01
N ASP A 159 7.32 -20.30 -6.09
CA ASP A 159 7.75 -20.91 -7.37
C ASP A 159 6.58 -21.26 -8.31
N GLU A 160 5.51 -21.88 -7.80
CA GLU A 160 4.34 -22.24 -8.61
C GLU A 160 3.64 -21.02 -9.24
N LEU A 161 3.60 -19.90 -8.52
CA LEU A 161 3.02 -18.66 -9.03
C LEU A 161 3.95 -18.05 -10.09
N GLN A 162 5.25 -18.11 -9.87
CA GLN A 162 6.24 -17.62 -10.84
C GLN A 162 6.17 -18.37 -12.17
N VAL A 163 5.99 -19.70 -12.15
CA VAL A 163 5.79 -20.50 -13.37
C VAL A 163 4.53 -20.04 -14.13
N LYS A 164 3.42 -19.80 -13.43
CA LYS A 164 2.18 -19.29 -14.03
C LYS A 164 2.37 -17.90 -14.64
N VAL A 165 3.10 -17.02 -13.94
CA VAL A 165 3.42 -15.67 -14.43
C VAL A 165 4.21 -15.75 -15.74
N LEU A 166 5.29 -16.53 -15.78
CA LEU A 166 6.10 -16.69 -16.99
C LEU A 166 5.28 -17.24 -18.17
N SER A 167 4.43 -18.23 -17.92
CA SER A 167 3.54 -18.79 -18.96
C SER A 167 2.58 -17.72 -19.53
N VAL A 168 1.98 -16.90 -18.66
CA VAL A 168 1.08 -15.83 -19.09
C VAL A 168 1.82 -14.70 -19.81
N GLN A 169 3.04 -14.36 -19.38
CA GLN A 169 3.88 -13.37 -20.07
C GLN A 169 4.20 -13.81 -21.49
N GLU A 170 4.55 -15.09 -21.70
CA GLU A 170 4.82 -15.64 -23.03
C GLU A 170 3.57 -15.65 -23.91
N GLN A 171 2.45 -16.19 -23.40
CA GLN A 171 1.21 -16.33 -24.16
C GLN A 171 0.59 -15.00 -24.56
N LEU A 172 0.65 -14.00 -23.68
CA LEU A 172 0.00 -12.69 -23.88
C LEU A 172 0.98 -11.59 -24.29
N GLN A 173 2.28 -11.88 -24.37
CA GLN A 173 3.35 -10.92 -24.65
C GLN A 173 3.26 -9.68 -23.74
N CYS A 174 3.09 -9.90 -22.44
CA CYS A 174 2.86 -8.83 -21.46
C CYS A 174 3.96 -8.75 -20.40
N SER A 175 4.01 -7.62 -19.68
CA SER A 175 4.98 -7.45 -18.58
C SER A 175 4.65 -8.35 -17.39
N GLU A 176 5.65 -8.60 -16.54
CA GLU A 176 5.48 -9.37 -15.29
C GLU A 176 4.35 -8.77 -14.43
N GLU A 177 4.34 -7.44 -14.30
CA GLU A 177 3.30 -6.71 -13.58
C GLU A 177 1.89 -6.96 -14.13
N GLN A 178 1.74 -6.98 -15.46
CA GLN A 178 0.46 -7.23 -16.11
C GLN A 178 0.00 -8.68 -15.90
N ALA A 179 0.92 -9.64 -16.02
CA ALA A 179 0.64 -11.05 -15.78
C ALA A 179 0.22 -11.33 -14.33
N VAL A 180 0.95 -10.78 -13.36
CA VAL A 180 0.65 -10.90 -11.91
C VAL A 180 -0.73 -10.36 -11.60
N LYS A 181 -1.06 -9.15 -12.07
CA LYS A 181 -2.40 -8.57 -11.88
C LYS A 181 -3.47 -9.49 -12.46
N LYS A 182 -3.33 -9.90 -13.72
CA LYS A 182 -4.32 -10.74 -14.40
C LYS A 182 -4.54 -12.07 -13.67
N LEU A 183 -3.46 -12.73 -13.26
CA LEU A 183 -3.53 -14.00 -12.55
C LEU A 183 -4.13 -13.85 -11.14
N SER A 184 -3.75 -12.81 -10.40
CA SER A 184 -4.26 -12.58 -9.04
C SER A 184 -5.78 -12.39 -9.04
N PHE A 185 -6.31 -11.55 -9.94
CA PHE A 185 -7.76 -11.37 -10.08
C PHE A 185 -8.48 -12.60 -10.67
N ALA A 186 -7.76 -13.49 -11.34
CA ALA A 186 -8.28 -14.78 -11.79
C ALA A 186 -8.11 -15.89 -10.74
N ARG A 187 -7.74 -15.56 -9.49
CA ARG A 187 -7.45 -16.52 -8.40
C ARG A 187 -6.42 -17.57 -8.81
N TRP A 188 -5.42 -17.14 -9.57
CA TRP A 188 -4.36 -17.98 -10.14
C TRP A 188 -4.86 -19.16 -10.99
N ASN A 189 -6.12 -19.11 -11.44
CA ASN A 189 -6.70 -20.00 -12.45
C ASN A 189 -6.33 -19.48 -13.83
N GLY A 190 -5.02 -19.42 -14.10
CA GLY A 190 -4.49 -19.16 -15.44
C GLY A 190 -4.66 -20.39 -16.35
N PRO A 191 -4.40 -20.24 -17.67
CA PRO A 191 -4.45 -21.37 -18.58
C PRO A 191 -3.50 -22.47 -18.09
N VAL A 192 -4.08 -23.59 -17.68
CA VAL A 192 -3.34 -24.82 -17.39
C VAL A 192 -2.59 -25.17 -18.68
N ASN A 193 -1.28 -25.33 -18.59
CA ASN A 193 -0.48 -25.81 -19.72
C ASN A 193 -1.09 -27.13 -20.20
N PRO A 194 -1.58 -27.24 -21.46
CA PRO A 194 -2.20 -28.48 -21.95
C PRO A 194 -1.18 -29.63 -22.17
N HIS A 195 0.09 -29.43 -21.81
CA HIS A 195 1.18 -30.37 -22.02
C HIS A 195 1.79 -30.96 -20.73
N VAL A 196 1.03 -30.99 -19.63
CA VAL A 196 1.35 -31.80 -18.44
C VAL A 196 0.22 -32.78 -18.18
#